data_AF-A0AAE1HFN7-F1
#
_entry.id   AF-A0AAE1HFN7-F1
#
_cell.length_a   1.000
_cell.length_b   1.000
_cell.length_c   1.000
_cell.angle_alpha   90.00
_cell.angle_beta   90.00
_cell.angle_gamma   90.00
#
_symmetry.space_group_name_H-M   'P 1'
#
loop_
_entity.id
_entity.type
_entity.pdbx_description
1 polymer ?
#
loop_
_entity_poly.entity_id
_entity_poly.type
_entity_poly.pdbx_seq_one_letter_code
_entity_poly.pdbx_strand_id
1 'polypeptide(L)'
;MFEAVWKTFLLFLWLAELGIDITSIPMRSSVSYILSSPAPDTRMSHPDYDQIAQDHASILILVHHQEGLLKPKSFSKVWDKIRRVNHTKVNDSAGITRQVYVRYVKDYPVESNDWGEFQTHRRLLGLITVGQYESQTDLNEICRFHESLKVRYTTTLYDSRCILFGKENEDLKTPSNFKSLPLWYSDVESCTDLESQVSELLNSLFWVLESKRQLLADATLQQDNARQFNGSQFFTQVVKECCMKCDPF
;
A
#
# COMPACT_ATOMS: atom_id res chain seq x y z
N MET A 1 7.34 -51.64 -0.72
CA MET A 1 6.09 -51.78 -1.52
C MET A 1 4.88 -52.09 -0.64
N PHE A 2 5.00 -52.91 0.42
CA PHE A 2 3.90 -53.24 1.33
C PHE A 2 3.41 -52.09 2.24
N GLU A 3 4.29 -51.15 2.61
CA GLU A 3 3.95 -50.08 3.57
C GLU A 3 3.04 -48.99 2.97
N ALA A 4 3.14 -48.75 1.66
CA ALA A 4 2.33 -47.75 0.96
C ALA A 4 0.88 -48.21 0.76
N VAL A 5 0.66 -49.52 0.57
CA VAL A 5 -0.68 -50.12 0.39
C VAL A 5 -1.45 -50.12 1.71
N TRP A 6 -0.76 -50.30 2.84
CA TRP A 6 -1.39 -50.29 4.16
C TRP A 6 -1.83 -48.88 4.58
N LYS A 7 -1.02 -47.85 4.26
CA LYS A 7 -1.35 -46.45 4.55
C LYS A 7 -2.55 -45.94 3.74
N THR A 8 -2.70 -46.36 2.48
CA THR A 8 -3.90 -46.03 1.69
C THR A 8 -5.15 -46.77 2.19
N PHE A 9 -5.02 -48.01 2.67
CA PHE A 9 -6.15 -48.76 3.21
C PHE A 9 -6.67 -48.17 4.53
N LEU A 10 -5.77 -47.72 5.42
CA LEU A 10 -6.13 -47.04 6.67
C LEU A 10 -6.75 -45.66 6.43
N LEU A 11 -6.29 -44.92 5.42
CA LEU A 11 -6.88 -43.63 5.04
C LEU A 11 -8.31 -43.81 4.50
N PHE A 12 -8.57 -44.88 3.75
CA PHE A 12 -9.90 -45.22 3.24
C PHE A 12 -10.87 -45.64 4.35
N LEU A 13 -10.42 -46.41 5.34
CA LEU A 13 -11.22 -46.79 6.50
C LEU A 13 -11.57 -45.59 7.39
N TRP A 14 -10.61 -44.68 7.61
CA TRP A 14 -10.84 -43.45 8.37
C TRP A 14 -11.81 -42.49 7.68
N LEU A 15 -11.80 -42.42 6.34
CA LEU A 15 -12.74 -41.60 5.56
C LEU A 15 -14.17 -42.18 5.52
N ALA A 16 -14.31 -43.50 5.56
CA ALA A 16 -15.62 -44.18 5.60
C ALA A 16 -16.37 -43.93 6.92
N GLU A 17 -15.65 -43.77 8.03
CA GLU A 17 -16.21 -43.55 9.37
C GLU A 17 -16.74 -42.10 9.57
N LEU A 18 -16.38 -41.18 8.66
CA LEU A 18 -16.85 -39.79 8.65
C LEU A 18 -18.06 -39.54 7.74
N GLY A 19 -18.62 -40.58 7.09
CA GLY A 19 -19.81 -40.46 6.24
C GLY A 19 -19.62 -39.56 5.00
N ILE A 20 -18.37 -39.37 4.56
CA ILE A 20 -18.04 -38.56 3.39
C ILE A 20 -18.18 -39.42 2.13
N ASP A 21 -19.24 -39.19 1.36
CA ASP A 21 -19.51 -39.89 0.11
C ASP A 21 -18.59 -39.37 -1.01
N ILE A 22 -17.45 -40.06 -1.20
CA ILE A 22 -16.39 -39.70 -2.16
C ILE A 22 -16.75 -40.03 -3.62
N THR A 23 -17.94 -40.59 -3.88
CA THR A 23 -18.39 -40.96 -5.23
C THR A 23 -18.89 -39.77 -6.06
N SER A 24 -18.93 -38.56 -5.48
CA SER A 24 -19.46 -37.37 -6.14
C SER A 24 -18.47 -36.21 -6.27
N ILE A 25 -17.16 -36.45 -6.24
CA ILE A 25 -16.18 -35.41 -6.62
C ILE A 25 -16.05 -35.44 -8.15
N PRO A 26 -16.77 -34.59 -8.92
CA PRO A 26 -16.47 -34.48 -10.33
C PRO A 26 -15.04 -33.97 -10.45
N MET A 27 -14.19 -34.76 -11.11
CA MET A 27 -12.92 -34.29 -11.64
C MET A 27 -13.26 -33.25 -12.72
N ARG A 28 -13.54 -32.01 -12.30
CA ARG A 28 -13.71 -30.90 -13.22
C ARG A 28 -12.35 -30.63 -13.81
N SER A 29 -12.24 -30.74 -15.13
CA SER A 29 -11.09 -30.24 -15.89
C SER A 29 -10.74 -28.84 -15.39
N SER A 30 -9.45 -28.53 -15.23
CA SER A 30 -8.96 -27.19 -14.89
C SER A 30 -9.54 -26.12 -15.84
N VAL A 31 -9.85 -26.52 -17.08
CA VAL A 31 -10.53 -25.68 -18.09
C VAL A 31 -11.96 -25.33 -17.66
N SER A 32 -12.68 -26.25 -17.01
CA SER A 32 -14.04 -26.01 -16.51
C SER A 32 -14.09 -25.16 -15.24
N TYR A 33 -13.01 -25.10 -14.45
CA TYR A 33 -12.88 -24.16 -13.35
C TYR A 33 -12.69 -22.72 -13.88
N ILE A 34 -11.82 -22.56 -14.87
CA ILE A 34 -11.57 -21.28 -15.57
C ILE A 34 -12.85 -20.72 -16.22
N LEU A 35 -13.70 -21.56 -16.81
CA LEU A 35 -14.91 -21.13 -17.51
C LEU A 35 -16.14 -20.87 -16.60
N SER A 36 -16.04 -21.18 -15.31
CA SER A 36 -17.20 -21.15 -14.39
C SER A 36 -17.14 -20.10 -13.29
N SER A 37 -15.98 -19.47 -13.12
CA SER A 37 -15.92 -18.21 -12.41
C SER A 37 -16.36 -17.13 -13.39
N PRO A 38 -17.25 -16.18 -13.02
CA PRO A 38 -17.24 -14.91 -13.73
C PRO A 38 -15.79 -14.46 -13.71
N ALA A 39 -15.20 -14.20 -14.88
CA ALA A 39 -13.78 -13.87 -14.99
C ALA A 39 -13.47 -12.87 -13.87
N PRO A 40 -12.62 -13.21 -12.88
CA PRO A 40 -12.29 -12.26 -11.81
C PRO A 40 -11.81 -11.03 -12.56
N ASP A 41 -12.54 -9.91 -12.44
CA ASP A 41 -12.43 -8.76 -13.33
C ASP A 41 -10.96 -8.60 -13.71
N THR A 42 -10.62 -9.11 -14.90
CA THR A 42 -9.22 -9.26 -15.31
C THR A 42 -8.83 -7.90 -15.87
N ARG A 43 -9.06 -6.87 -15.06
CA ARG A 43 -8.60 -5.52 -15.29
C ARG A 43 -7.11 -5.58 -14.98
N MET A 44 -6.38 -6.09 -15.97
CA MET A 44 -4.98 -5.76 -16.15
C MET A 44 -4.84 -4.26 -15.90
N SER A 45 -3.89 -3.88 -15.05
CA SER A 45 -3.64 -2.49 -14.68
C SER A 45 -3.72 -1.61 -15.92
N HIS A 46 -4.61 -0.64 -15.94
CA HIS A 46 -4.78 0.24 -17.09
C HIS A 46 -3.43 0.91 -17.41
N PRO A 47 -2.94 0.86 -18.65
CA PRO A 47 -1.71 1.55 -19.01
C PRO A 47 -1.88 3.06 -18.81
N ASP A 48 -1.07 3.63 -17.92
CA ASP A 48 -0.99 5.07 -17.70
C ASP A 48 0.00 5.66 -18.72
N TYR A 49 -0.52 6.27 -19.77
CA TYR A 49 0.29 6.86 -20.84
C TYR A 49 0.90 8.21 -20.46
N ASP A 50 0.45 8.83 -19.37
CA ASP A 50 1.02 10.09 -18.86
C ASP A 50 2.28 9.83 -18.01
N GLN A 51 2.62 8.56 -17.79
CA GLN A 51 3.76 8.15 -16.98
C GLN A 51 5.10 8.36 -17.70
N ILE A 52 6.05 8.99 -17.01
CA ILE A 52 7.43 9.20 -17.49
C ILE A 52 8.45 8.43 -16.65
N ALA A 53 9.68 8.27 -17.18
CA ALA A 53 10.75 7.54 -16.50
C ALA A 53 11.11 8.14 -15.12
N GLN A 54 10.99 9.46 -14.97
CA GLN A 54 11.23 10.17 -13.71
C GLN A 54 10.23 9.78 -12.61
N ASP A 55 9.02 9.33 -12.97
CA ASP A 55 8.00 8.95 -12.01
C ASP A 55 8.38 7.71 -11.21
N HIS A 56 9.30 6.90 -11.73
CA HIS A 56 9.80 5.70 -11.04
C HIS A 56 10.50 6.02 -9.71
N ALA A 57 10.99 7.25 -9.55
CA ALA A 57 11.63 7.75 -8.34
C ALA A 57 10.74 8.76 -7.57
N SER A 58 9.47 8.88 -7.94
CA SER A 58 8.53 9.83 -7.33
C SER A 58 7.55 9.17 -6.37
N ILE A 59 7.10 9.91 -5.36
CA ILE A 59 6.02 9.51 -4.45
C ILE A 59 4.68 9.84 -5.10
N LEU A 60 3.78 8.86 -5.19
CA LEU A 60 2.44 9.06 -5.72
C LEU A 60 1.45 9.47 -4.61
N ILE A 61 0.78 10.60 -4.81
CA ILE A 61 -0.23 11.16 -3.89
C ILE A 61 -1.55 11.39 -4.62
N LEU A 62 -2.64 10.93 -4.01
CA LEU A 62 -4.01 11.15 -4.47
C LEU A 62 -4.53 12.42 -3.83
N VAL A 63 -5.00 13.36 -4.65
CA VAL A 63 -5.71 14.55 -4.18
C VAL A 63 -7.16 14.44 -4.60
N HIS A 64 -8.03 14.16 -3.63
CA HIS A 64 -9.46 13.99 -3.87
C HIS A 64 -10.25 15.11 -3.20
N HIS A 65 -11.40 15.47 -3.78
CA HIS A 65 -12.37 16.36 -3.14
C HIS A 65 -13.75 15.70 -3.11
N GLN A 66 -14.60 16.11 -2.18
CA GLN A 66 -15.99 15.67 -2.19
C GLN A 66 -16.75 16.48 -3.25
N GLU A 67 -17.28 15.78 -4.24
CA GLU A 67 -18.11 16.37 -5.29
C GLU A 67 -19.40 16.93 -4.68
N GLY A 68 -19.79 18.14 -5.07
CA GLY A 68 -21.03 18.80 -4.61
C GLY A 68 -20.86 19.78 -3.45
N LEU A 69 -19.90 19.57 -2.54
CA LEU A 69 -19.63 20.51 -1.43
C LEU A 69 -18.61 21.59 -1.80
N LEU A 70 -17.61 21.24 -2.62
CA LEU A 70 -16.57 22.16 -3.04
C LEU A 70 -16.84 22.69 -4.45
N LYS A 71 -16.81 24.01 -4.62
CA LYS A 71 -16.91 24.64 -5.95
C LYS A 71 -15.70 24.24 -6.81
N PRO A 72 -15.88 23.87 -8.09
CA PRO A 72 -14.79 23.39 -8.94
C PRO A 72 -13.68 24.44 -9.13
N LYS A 73 -14.03 25.74 -9.13
CA LYS A 73 -13.06 26.84 -9.20
C LYS A 73 -12.15 26.89 -7.97
N SER A 74 -12.70 26.64 -6.79
CA SER A 74 -11.96 26.58 -5.53
C SER A 74 -11.00 25.39 -5.54
N PHE A 75 -11.47 24.23 -5.99
CA PHE A 75 -10.63 23.04 -6.13
C PHE A 75 -9.44 23.26 -7.08
N SER A 76 -9.67 23.84 -8.26
CA SER A 76 -8.57 24.10 -9.22
C SER A 76 -7.48 24.97 -8.61
N LYS A 77 -7.83 26.01 -7.83
CA LYS A 77 -6.84 26.86 -7.15
C LYS A 77 -6.02 26.09 -6.12
N VAL A 78 -6.67 25.28 -5.30
CA VAL A 78 -5.99 24.45 -4.29
C VAL A 78 -5.09 23.42 -4.97
N TRP A 79 -5.58 22.79 -6.03
CA TRP A 79 -4.85 21.84 -6.83
C TRP A 79 -3.59 22.46 -7.47
N ASP A 80 -3.70 23.68 -8.02
CA ASP A 80 -2.55 24.39 -8.58
C ASP A 80 -1.55 24.83 -7.49
N LYS A 81 -2.02 25.12 -6.26
CA LYS A 81 -1.14 25.34 -5.09
C LYS A 81 -0.39 24.06 -4.71
N ILE A 82 -1.08 22.92 -4.60
CA ILE A 82 -0.46 21.64 -4.27
C ILE A 82 0.57 21.25 -5.34
N ARG A 83 0.22 21.38 -6.62
CA ARG A 83 1.11 21.04 -7.75
C ARG A 83 2.33 21.96 -7.91
N ARG A 84 2.38 23.12 -7.24
CA ARG A 84 3.61 23.91 -7.21
C ARG A 84 4.73 23.21 -6.44
N VAL A 85 4.38 22.37 -5.47
CA VAL A 85 5.34 21.58 -4.67
C VAL A 85 5.70 20.31 -5.44
N ASN A 86 6.63 20.40 -6.38
CA ASN A 86 7.07 19.22 -7.16
C ASN A 86 8.16 18.39 -6.48
N HIS A 87 8.94 19.02 -5.60
CA HIS A 87 10.01 18.34 -4.86
C HIS A 87 10.29 19.02 -3.52
N THR A 88 10.75 18.23 -2.56
CA THR A 88 11.23 18.72 -1.26
C THR A 88 12.65 18.23 -1.01
N LYS A 89 13.48 19.08 -0.41
CA LYS A 89 14.84 18.73 0.00
C LYS A 89 14.81 18.17 1.42
N VAL A 90 15.22 16.92 1.59
CA VAL A 90 15.34 16.26 2.89
C VAL A 90 16.81 16.14 3.25
N ASN A 91 17.17 16.54 4.46
CA ASN A 91 18.52 16.37 4.98
C ASN A 91 18.58 15.08 5.79
N ASP A 92 19.48 14.19 5.40
CA ASP A 92 19.78 12.97 6.14
C ASP A 92 20.62 13.29 7.40
N SER A 93 20.64 12.37 8.36
CA SER A 93 21.49 12.44 9.56
C SER A 93 22.98 12.51 9.23
N ALA A 94 23.37 12.04 8.03
CA ALA A 94 24.72 12.14 7.49
C ALA A 94 25.03 13.51 6.84
N GLY A 95 24.11 14.48 6.89
CA GLY A 95 24.27 15.81 6.28
C GLY A 95 24.09 15.81 4.75
N ILE A 96 23.67 14.69 4.16
CA ILE A 96 23.42 14.58 2.72
C ILE A 96 22.01 15.09 2.42
N THR A 97 21.91 16.08 1.54
CA THR A 97 20.62 16.58 1.06
C THR A 97 20.13 15.72 -0.11
N ARG A 98 18.98 15.07 0.05
CA ARG A 98 18.29 14.31 -0.99
C ARG A 98 17.08 15.08 -1.49
N GLN A 99 16.80 14.99 -2.78
CA GLN A 99 15.57 15.55 -3.36
C GLN A 99 14.53 14.45 -3.48
N VAL A 100 13.36 14.69 -2.89
CA VAL A 100 12.21 13.80 -2.96
C VAL A 100 11.22 14.40 -3.95
N TYR A 101 10.91 13.65 -5.00
CA TYR A 101 9.95 14.06 -6.02
C TYR A 101 8.57 13.51 -5.71
N VAL A 102 7.53 14.23 -6.12
CA VAL A 102 6.13 13.85 -5.93
C VAL A 102 5.36 13.95 -7.23
N ARG A 103 4.43 13.02 -7.42
CA ARG A 103 3.42 13.04 -8.48
C ARG A 103 2.03 13.07 -7.85
N TYR A 104 1.23 14.03 -8.29
CA TYR A 104 -0.16 14.18 -7.84
C TYR A 104 -1.14 13.66 -8.89
N VAL A 105 -2.13 12.90 -8.45
CA VAL A 105 -3.22 12.37 -9.28
C VAL A 105 -4.57 12.74 -8.67
N LYS A 106 -5.58 13.00 -9.51
CA LYS A 106 -6.95 13.34 -9.08
C LYS A 106 -7.82 12.10 -8.91
N ASP A 107 -7.72 11.18 -9.86
CA ASP A 107 -8.50 9.96 -9.92
C ASP A 107 -7.55 8.77 -10.00
N TYR A 108 -7.57 7.92 -8.99
CA TYR A 108 -6.79 6.69 -8.96
C TYR A 108 -7.72 5.54 -8.59
N PRO A 109 -7.91 4.52 -9.45
CA PRO A 109 -8.75 3.38 -9.13
C PRO A 109 -8.04 2.43 -8.15
N VAL A 110 -8.79 1.89 -7.18
CA VAL A 110 -8.23 1.02 -6.12
C VAL A 110 -7.68 -0.27 -6.68
N GLU A 111 -8.27 -0.78 -7.75
CA GLU A 111 -7.85 -2.01 -8.41
C GLU A 111 -6.43 -1.87 -9.01
N SER A 112 -5.97 -0.63 -9.27
CA SER A 112 -4.58 -0.39 -9.68
C SER A 112 -3.57 -0.55 -8.55
N ASN A 113 -4.03 -0.49 -7.30
CA ASN A 113 -3.20 -0.62 -6.12
C ASN A 113 -2.72 -2.07 -5.89
N ASP A 114 -3.51 -3.05 -6.33
CA ASP A 114 -3.17 -4.48 -6.24
C ASP A 114 -1.91 -4.82 -7.06
N TRP A 115 -1.65 -4.04 -8.10
CA TRP A 115 -0.43 -4.14 -8.92
C TRP A 115 0.75 -3.33 -8.35
N GLY A 116 0.52 -2.51 -7.32
CA GLY A 116 1.52 -1.62 -6.73
C GLY A 116 2.66 -2.33 -6.01
N GLU A 117 2.47 -3.60 -5.60
CA GLU A 117 3.55 -4.41 -5.01
C GLU A 117 4.62 -4.80 -6.04
N PHE A 118 4.22 -5.05 -7.30
CA PHE A 118 5.14 -5.36 -8.40
C PHE A 118 5.71 -4.11 -9.06
N GLN A 119 5.03 -2.97 -8.91
CA GLN A 119 5.41 -1.71 -9.53
C GLN A 119 5.32 -0.59 -8.49
N THR A 120 6.37 -0.44 -7.69
CA THR A 120 6.39 0.48 -6.53
C THR A 120 6.02 1.91 -6.87
N HIS A 121 6.38 2.39 -8.07
CA HIS A 121 6.08 3.73 -8.54
C HIS A 121 4.59 3.96 -8.88
N ARG A 122 3.80 2.89 -9.02
CA ARG A 122 2.34 2.96 -9.18
C ARG A 122 1.61 2.90 -7.85
N ARG A 123 2.31 2.60 -6.77
CA ARG A 123 1.70 2.45 -5.46
C ARG A 123 1.29 3.81 -4.92
N LEU A 124 0.03 3.93 -4.51
CA LEU A 124 -0.44 5.12 -3.83
C LEU A 124 0.11 5.18 -2.39
N LEU A 125 0.84 6.24 -2.04
CA LEU A 125 1.54 6.35 -0.75
C LEU A 125 0.95 7.42 0.15
N GLY A 126 0.39 8.48 -0.43
CA GLY A 126 -0.23 9.59 0.29
C GLY A 126 -1.65 9.91 -0.18
N LEU A 127 -2.45 10.43 0.73
CA LEU A 127 -3.82 10.90 0.47
C LEU A 127 -3.98 12.32 0.98
N ILE A 128 -4.46 13.20 0.12
CA ILE A 128 -4.89 14.56 0.47
C ILE A 128 -6.36 14.67 0.11
N THR A 129 -7.22 14.92 1.09
CA THR A 129 -8.60 15.28 0.83
C THR A 129 -8.80 16.77 0.98
N VAL A 130 -9.64 17.34 0.13
CA VAL A 130 -9.98 18.76 0.16
C VAL A 130 -11.49 18.89 0.26
N GLY A 131 -11.96 19.61 1.27
CA GLY A 131 -13.38 19.89 1.48
C GLY A 131 -13.64 21.34 1.84
N GLN A 132 -14.81 21.83 1.46
CA GLN A 132 -15.33 23.12 1.94
C GLN A 132 -16.63 22.87 2.69
N TYR A 133 -16.80 23.48 3.85
CA TYR A 133 -17.97 23.31 4.69
C TYR A 133 -18.63 24.66 5.01
N GLU A 134 -19.96 24.67 5.02
CA GLU A 134 -20.75 25.81 5.50
C GLU A 134 -21.53 25.43 6.77
N SER A 135 -21.86 24.14 6.93
CA SER A 135 -22.59 23.58 8.07
C SER A 135 -21.84 22.42 8.75
N GLN A 136 -22.27 22.05 9.97
CA GLN A 136 -21.77 20.87 10.67
C GLN A 136 -22.06 19.56 9.91
N THR A 137 -23.15 19.52 9.13
CA THR A 137 -23.49 18.36 8.30
C THR A 137 -22.44 18.15 7.22
N ASP A 138 -22.07 19.22 6.51
CA ASP A 138 -21.04 19.17 5.45
C ASP A 138 -19.69 18.72 6.02
N LEU A 139 -19.31 19.27 7.19
CA LEU A 139 -18.09 18.87 7.88
C LEU A 139 -18.08 17.37 8.22
N ASN A 140 -19.20 16.86 8.73
CA ASN A 140 -19.33 15.43 9.05
C ASN A 140 -19.25 14.54 7.81
N GLU A 141 -19.82 14.99 6.68
CA GLU A 141 -19.74 14.28 5.41
C GLU A 141 -18.31 14.23 4.90
N ILE A 142 -17.59 15.36 4.90
CA ILE A 142 -16.18 15.41 4.47
C ILE A 142 -15.30 14.53 5.35
N CYS A 143 -15.50 14.55 6.68
CA CYS A 143 -14.76 13.67 7.59
C CYS A 143 -15.05 12.19 7.32
N ARG A 144 -16.31 11.82 7.05
CA ARG A 144 -16.68 10.44 6.67
C ARG A 144 -16.09 10.04 5.33
N PHE A 145 -16.08 10.95 4.37
CA PHE A 145 -15.51 10.74 3.05
C PHE A 145 -13.99 10.54 3.12
N HIS A 146 -13.28 11.32 3.93
CA HIS A 146 -11.84 11.16 4.15
C HIS A 146 -11.51 9.80 4.78
N GLU A 147 -12.22 9.42 5.84
CA GLU A 147 -11.98 8.13 6.49
C GLU A 147 -12.39 6.94 5.60
N SER A 148 -13.41 7.08 4.75
CA SER A 148 -13.78 6.01 3.80
C SER A 148 -12.71 5.81 2.72
N LEU A 149 -12.14 6.89 2.17
CA LEU A 149 -11.00 6.81 1.24
C LEU A 149 -9.77 6.20 1.90
N LYS A 150 -9.48 6.58 3.14
CA LYS A 150 -8.38 6.02 3.91
C LYS A 150 -8.51 4.51 4.09
N VAL A 151 -9.71 4.01 4.43
CA VAL A 151 -9.99 2.57 4.51
C VAL A 151 -9.80 1.91 3.15
N ARG A 152 -10.26 2.56 2.07
CA ARG A 152 -10.16 2.05 0.70
C ARG A 152 -8.71 1.84 0.25
N TYR A 153 -7.78 2.70 0.67
CA TYR A 153 -6.36 2.64 0.32
C TYR A 153 -5.44 2.15 1.46
N THR A 154 -6.00 1.58 2.53
CA THR A 154 -5.25 1.30 3.78
C THR A 154 -4.07 0.35 3.59
N THR A 155 -4.06 -0.46 2.54
CA THR A 155 -3.00 -1.45 2.28
C THR A 155 -1.69 -0.79 1.86
N THR A 156 -1.76 0.34 1.17
CA THR A 156 -0.58 0.99 0.57
C THR A 156 -0.29 2.38 1.11
N LEU A 157 -1.32 3.04 1.63
CA LEU A 157 -1.29 4.39 2.19
C LEU A 157 -0.48 4.46 3.49
N TYR A 158 0.43 5.41 3.59
CA TYR A 158 1.23 5.64 4.79
C TYR A 158 0.81 6.89 5.56
N ASP A 159 0.47 7.96 4.86
CA ASP A 159 0.06 9.21 5.48
C ASP A 159 -1.16 9.80 4.76
N SER A 160 -2.03 10.47 5.52
CA SER A 160 -3.28 11.05 5.04
C SER A 160 -3.54 12.39 5.72
N ARG A 161 -3.75 13.44 4.92
CA ARG A 161 -4.12 14.78 5.42
C ARG A 161 -5.45 15.23 4.84
N CYS A 162 -6.24 15.92 5.66
CA CYS A 162 -7.52 16.49 5.27
C CYS A 162 -7.43 18.00 5.35
N ILE A 163 -7.71 18.68 4.25
CA ILE A 163 -7.71 20.14 4.14
C ILE A 163 -9.17 20.60 4.13
N LEU A 164 -9.52 21.41 5.12
CA LEU A 164 -10.87 21.90 5.33
C LEU A 164 -10.91 23.41 5.18
N PHE A 165 -11.75 23.88 4.26
CA PHE A 165 -12.02 25.29 4.03
C PHE A 165 -13.37 25.66 4.62
N GLY A 166 -13.40 26.68 5.47
CA GLY A 166 -14.65 27.18 6.04
C GLY A 166 -14.41 28.23 7.09
N LYS A 167 -15.47 28.92 7.48
CA LYS A 167 -15.39 29.90 8.55
C LYS A 167 -15.09 29.17 9.86
N GLU A 168 -14.09 29.66 10.59
CA GLU A 168 -13.81 29.18 11.94
C GLU A 168 -15.00 29.57 12.82
N ASN A 169 -15.83 28.59 13.13
CA ASN A 169 -16.90 28.72 14.12
C ASN A 169 -16.50 27.81 15.27
N GLU A 170 -16.34 28.35 16.47
CA GLU A 170 -15.92 27.59 17.67
C GLU A 170 -16.86 26.42 18.01
N ASP A 171 -18.08 26.44 17.47
CA ASP A 171 -19.09 25.40 17.67
C ASP A 171 -18.92 24.18 16.74
N LEU A 172 -18.14 24.29 15.67
CA LEU A 172 -17.94 23.20 14.71
C LEU A 172 -16.85 22.27 15.23
N LYS A 173 -17.25 21.06 15.63
CA LYS A 173 -16.32 20.04 16.12
C LYS A 173 -16.20 18.92 15.12
N THR A 174 -14.97 18.45 14.90
CA THR A 174 -14.75 17.21 14.16
C THR A 174 -15.43 16.06 14.89
N PRO A 175 -16.10 15.16 14.16
CA PRO A 175 -16.80 14.05 14.78
C PRO A 175 -15.78 13.08 15.41
N SER A 176 -16.17 12.38 16.48
CA SER A 176 -15.27 11.55 17.29
C SER A 176 -14.63 10.37 16.54
N ASN A 177 -15.19 9.98 15.40
CA ASN A 177 -14.66 8.95 14.52
C ASN A 177 -13.54 9.46 13.58
N PHE A 178 -13.33 10.78 13.50
CA PHE A 178 -12.29 11.36 12.68
C PHE A 178 -10.94 11.25 13.42
N LYS A 179 -10.07 10.37 12.93
CA LYS A 179 -8.76 10.09 13.55
C LYS A 179 -7.62 10.85 12.88
N SER A 180 -7.85 11.31 11.66
CA SER A 180 -6.86 12.06 10.88
C SER A 180 -6.78 13.51 11.36
N LEU A 181 -5.65 14.18 11.18
CA LEU A 181 -5.50 15.58 11.56
C LEU A 181 -6.07 16.50 10.47
N PRO A 182 -7.03 17.39 10.79
CA PRO A 182 -7.55 18.37 9.84
C PRO A 182 -6.69 19.63 9.83
N LEU A 183 -6.44 20.15 8.63
CA LEU A 183 -5.86 21.47 8.39
C LEU A 183 -6.98 22.45 8.08
N TRP A 184 -7.12 23.46 8.93
CA TRP A 184 -8.21 24.44 8.84
C TRP A 184 -7.74 25.71 8.13
N TYR A 185 -8.53 26.15 7.17
CA TYR A 185 -8.32 27.40 6.47
C TYR A 185 -9.63 28.17 6.33
N SER A 186 -9.57 29.49 6.52
CA SER A 186 -10.76 30.34 6.36
C SER A 186 -11.22 30.44 4.90
N ASP A 187 -10.28 30.50 3.96
CA ASP A 187 -10.55 30.56 2.52
C ASP A 187 -9.38 29.94 1.73
N VAL A 188 -9.63 29.66 0.45
CA VAL A 188 -8.64 29.13 -0.49
C VAL A 188 -7.53 30.14 -0.77
N GLU A 189 -7.79 31.44 -0.70
CA GLU A 189 -6.75 32.44 -0.94
C GLU A 189 -5.80 32.60 0.24
N SER A 190 -6.30 32.48 1.47
CA SER A 190 -5.52 32.71 2.70
C SER A 190 -4.58 31.56 3.08
N CYS A 191 -4.61 30.42 2.37
CA CYS A 191 -3.69 29.31 2.63
C CYS A 191 -2.29 29.56 2.03
N THR A 192 -1.43 30.25 2.78
CA THR A 192 -0.02 30.53 2.42
C THR A 192 0.93 29.43 2.86
N ASP A 193 0.59 28.74 3.94
CA ASP A 193 1.32 27.63 4.55
C ASP A 193 0.98 26.27 3.94
N LEU A 194 -0.01 26.19 3.04
CA LEU A 194 -0.40 24.95 2.37
C LEU A 194 0.80 24.26 1.69
N GLU A 195 1.67 25.02 1.03
CA GLU A 195 2.88 24.47 0.39
C GLU A 195 3.84 23.87 1.44
N SER A 196 3.94 24.49 2.62
CA SER A 196 4.72 23.97 3.75
C SER A 196 4.10 22.70 4.32
N GLN A 197 2.77 22.65 4.46
CA GLN A 197 2.05 21.46 4.93
C GLN A 197 2.20 20.28 3.98
N VAL A 198 2.15 20.52 2.67
CA VAL A 198 2.42 19.49 1.66
C VAL A 198 3.88 19.05 1.71
N SER A 199 4.82 19.98 1.92
CA SER A 199 6.24 19.63 2.07
C SER A 199 6.49 18.78 3.32
N GLU A 200 5.79 19.05 4.41
CA GLU A 200 5.86 18.27 5.65
C GLU A 200 5.28 16.86 5.47
N LEU A 201 4.18 16.71 4.72
CA LEU A 201 3.65 15.40 4.30
C LEU A 201 4.69 14.62 3.49
N LEU A 202 5.42 15.27 2.59
CA LEU A 202 6.47 14.61 1.81
C LEU A 202 7.64 14.18 2.70
N ASN A 203 8.00 14.99 3.69
CA ASN A 203 9.03 14.66 4.66
C ASN A 203 8.62 13.46 5.52
N SER A 204 7.38 13.42 6.04
CA SER A 204 6.89 12.28 6.83
C SER A 204 6.88 11.00 6.00
N LEU A 205 6.37 11.05 4.77
CA LEU A 205 6.36 9.91 3.85
C LEU A 205 7.78 9.42 3.55
N PHE A 206 8.72 10.33 3.26
CA PHE A 206 10.10 9.96 3.00
C PHE A 206 10.71 9.18 4.17
N TRP A 207 10.55 9.67 5.41
CA TRP A 207 11.13 9.00 6.58
C TRP A 207 10.48 7.64 6.86
N VAL A 208 9.17 7.50 6.63
CA VAL A 208 8.49 6.20 6.75
C VAL A 208 9.03 5.20 5.72
N LEU A 209 9.21 5.64 4.47
CA LEU A 209 9.74 4.78 3.40
C LEU A 209 11.20 4.40 3.65
N GLU A 210 12.04 5.33 4.08
CA GLU A 210 13.45 5.07 4.37
C GLU A 210 13.62 4.11 5.56
N SER A 211 12.80 4.27 6.61
CA SER A 211 12.76 3.34 7.74
C SER A 211 12.42 1.91 7.29
N LYS A 212 11.40 1.75 6.43
CA LYS A 212 11.07 0.44 5.85
C LYS A 212 12.19 -0.12 4.96
N ARG A 213 12.86 0.73 4.19
CA ARG A 213 14.00 0.31 3.35
C ARG A 213 15.13 -0.26 4.20
N GLN A 214 15.44 0.37 5.33
CA GLN A 214 16.46 -0.11 6.28
C GLN A 214 16.06 -1.45 6.89
N LEU A 215 14.82 -1.59 7.36
CA LEU A 215 14.31 -2.85 7.93
C LEU A 215 14.41 -4.02 6.94
N LEU A 216 14.09 -3.79 5.67
CA LEU A 216 14.19 -4.82 4.63
C LEU A 216 15.66 -5.20 4.36
N ALA A 217 16.57 -4.23 4.34
CA ALA A 217 18.00 -4.49 4.16
C ALA A 217 18.56 -5.36 5.30
N ASP A 218 18.19 -5.05 6.55
CA ASP A 218 18.63 -5.82 7.72
C ASP A 218 18.06 -7.24 7.69
N ALA A 219 16.80 -7.41 7.27
CA ALA A 219 16.19 -8.73 7.13
C ALA A 219 16.87 -9.59 6.06
N THR A 220 17.22 -9.01 4.91
CA THR A 220 17.97 -9.71 3.86
C THR A 220 19.35 -10.15 4.34
N LEU A 221 20.07 -9.27 5.06
CA LEU A 221 21.37 -9.60 5.64
C LEU A 221 21.28 -10.75 6.65
N GLN A 222 20.25 -10.76 7.51
CA GLN A 222 20.01 -11.87 8.44
C GLN A 222 19.71 -13.19 7.71
N GLN A 223 18.92 -13.14 6.64
CA GLN A 223 18.64 -14.33 5.82
C GLN A 223 19.92 -14.85 5.14
N ASP A 224 20.77 -13.97 4.61
CA ASP A 224 22.03 -14.37 3.99
C ASP A 224 23.02 -14.94 5.01
N ASN A 225 23.10 -14.34 6.19
CA ASN A 225 23.89 -14.87 7.31
C ASN A 225 23.38 -16.26 7.74
N ALA A 226 22.06 -16.46 7.84
CA ALA A 226 21.47 -17.75 8.17
C ALA A 226 21.71 -18.81 7.08
N ARG A 227 21.66 -18.42 5.80
CA ARG A 227 21.99 -19.30 4.66
C ARG A 227 23.46 -19.70 4.66
N GLN A 228 24.37 -18.78 4.93
CA GLN A 228 25.81 -19.10 5.04
C GLN A 228 26.07 -20.03 6.23
N PHE A 229 25.43 -19.79 7.38
CA PHE A 229 25.59 -20.66 8.54
C PHE A 229 25.06 -22.08 8.25
N ASN A 230 23.87 -22.22 7.67
CA ASN A 230 23.32 -23.52 7.30
C ASN A 230 24.12 -24.19 6.18
N GLY A 231 24.61 -23.45 5.18
CA GLY A 231 25.47 -23.96 4.12
C GLY A 231 26.84 -24.43 4.65
N SER A 232 27.43 -23.71 5.60
CA SER A 232 28.68 -24.11 6.24
C SER A 232 28.51 -25.33 7.15
N GLN A 233 27.38 -25.43 7.89
CA GLN A 233 27.06 -26.63 8.65
C GLN A 233 26.79 -27.83 7.74
N PHE A 234 26.09 -27.65 6.62
CA PHE A 234 25.87 -28.68 5.61
C PHE A 234 27.19 -29.14 4.99
N PHE A 235 28.09 -28.21 4.65
CA PHE A 235 29.42 -28.53 4.14
C PHE A 235 30.27 -29.26 5.19
N THR A 236 30.22 -28.85 6.46
CA THR A 236 30.94 -29.52 7.56
C THR A 236 30.40 -30.92 7.81
N GLN A 237 29.07 -31.12 7.67
CA GLN A 237 28.41 -32.42 7.85
C GLN A 237 28.68 -33.36 6.66
N VAL A 238 28.62 -32.86 5.42
CA VAL A 238 28.99 -33.63 4.21
C VAL A 238 30.48 -33.97 4.21
N VAL A 239 31.37 -33.05 4.60
CA VAL A 239 32.80 -33.34 4.74
C VAL A 239 33.05 -34.38 5.84
N LYS A 240 32.34 -34.33 6.98
CA LYS A 240 32.42 -35.39 8.02
C LYS A 240 31.91 -36.75 7.51
N GLU A 241 30.82 -36.79 6.76
CA GLU A 241 30.27 -38.03 6.20
C GLU A 241 31.15 -38.61 5.07
N CYS A 242 31.77 -37.78 4.24
CA CYS A 242 32.74 -38.22 3.23
C CYS A 242 34.06 -38.69 3.84
N CYS A 243 34.54 -38.04 4.91
CA CYS A 243 35.79 -38.43 5.57
C CYS A 243 35.66 -39.75 6.36
N MET A 244 34.46 -40.10 6.87
CA MET A 244 34.19 -41.39 7.51
C MET A 244 34.00 -42.57 6.54
N LYS A 245 33.99 -42.33 5.22
CA LYS A 245 33.91 -43.39 4.19
C LYS A 245 35.25 -43.69 3.51
N CYS A 246 36.33 -43.06 3.96
CA CYS A 246 37.68 -43.33 3.48
C CYS A 246 38.52 -43.94 4.60
N ASP A 247 38.14 -45.13 5.07
CA ASP A 247 39.09 -46.01 5.75
C ASP A 247 39.81 -46.87 4.68
N PRO A 248 41.15 -46.93 4.71
CA PRO A 248 41.92 -47.77 3.81
C PRO A 248 41.94 -49.21 4.33
N PHE A 249 41.59 -50.16 3.45
CA PHE A 249 41.90 -51.60 3.46
C PHE A 249 41.80 -52.37 4.79
#